data_AF-A0A0A1Z0K6-F1
#
_entry.id   AF-A0A0A1Z0K6-F1
#
_cell.length_a   1.000
_cell.length_b   1.000
_cell.length_c   1.000
_cell.angle_alpha   90.00
_cell.angle_beta   90.00
_cell.angle_gamma   90.00
#
_symmetry.space_group_name_H-M   'P 1'
#
loop_
_entity.id
_entity.type
_entity.pdbx_description
1 polymer ?
#
loop_
_entity_poly.entity_id
_entity_poly.type
_entity_poly.pdbx_seq_one_letter_code
_entity_poly.pdbx_strand_id
1 'polypeptide(L)' 'MAIKSLVTHVEIDTAGKAHNCQASAKHRIEKGDVRLKVRNGRSWDHYCLDCAKKIIGRDIEKLQAIQDMRPPT' A
#
# COMPACT_ATOMS: atom_id res chain seq x y z
N MET A 1 -2.75 2.02 28.43
CA MET A 1 -1.83 1.36 27.47
C MET A 1 -2.31 1.69 26.07
N ALA A 2 -1.51 2.34 25.24
CA ALA A 2 -1.91 2.65 23.87
C ALA A 2 -1.60 1.44 22.98
N ILE A 3 -2.63 0.83 22.40
CA ILE A 3 -2.49 -0.20 21.37
C ILE A 3 -1.84 0.48 20.16
N LYS A 4 -0.71 -0.05 19.68
CA LYS A 4 -0.07 0.45 18.45
C LYS A 4 -0.78 -0.13 17.24
N SER A 5 -1.01 0.69 16.22
CA SER A 5 -1.45 0.20 14.91
C SER A 5 -0.36 -0.68 14.27
N LEU A 6 -0.76 -1.81 13.70
CA LEU A 6 0.11 -2.62 12.83
C LEU A 6 0.25 -2.00 11.43
N VAL A 7 -0.78 -1.27 10.99
CA VAL A 7 -0.80 -0.58 9.70
C VAL A 7 -0.07 0.74 9.86
N THR A 8 0.99 0.94 9.08
CA THR A 8 1.72 2.22 9.00
C THR A 8 0.83 3.30 8.37
N HIS A 9 1.30 4.55 8.36
CA HIS A 9 0.54 5.63 7.72
C HIS A 9 0.42 5.38 6.21
N VAL A 10 -0.80 5.05 5.77
CA VAL A 10 -1.17 4.78 4.39
C VAL A 10 -2.34 5.66 3.99
N GLU A 11 -2.34 6.13 2.75
CA GLU A 11 -3.36 7.04 2.24
C GLU A 11 -3.65 6.73 0.76
N ILE A 12 -4.88 7.04 0.33
CA ILE A 12 -5.23 7.09 -1.09
C ILE A 12 -5.22 8.56 -1.53
N ASP A 13 -4.52 8.86 -2.61
CA ASP A 13 -4.49 10.20 -3.19
C ASP A 13 -4.63 10.15 -4.72
N THR A 14 -4.72 11.34 -5.31
CA THR A 14 -4.69 11.53 -6.75
C THR A 14 -3.29 11.97 -7.18
N ALA A 15 -2.75 11.34 -8.22
CA ALA A 15 -1.43 11.66 -8.73
C ALA A 15 -1.37 13.08 -9.32
N GLY A 16 -0.60 13.97 -8.70
CA GLY A 16 -0.37 15.33 -9.23
C GLY A 16 0.51 15.38 -10.48
N LYS A 17 1.33 14.36 -10.71
CA LYS A 17 2.22 14.22 -11.87
C LYS A 17 2.39 12.74 -12.24
N ALA A 18 2.54 12.47 -13.53
CA ALA A 18 2.79 11.13 -14.02
C ALA A 18 4.18 10.58 -13.62
N HIS A 19 4.24 9.34 -13.17
CA HIS A 19 5.44 8.62 -12.70
C HIS A 19 5.21 7.11 -12.79
N ASN A 20 6.26 6.32 -12.58
CA ASN A 20 6.11 4.87 -12.57
C ASN A 20 5.76 4.39 -11.17
N CYS A 21 4.97 3.33 -11.09
CA CYS A 21 4.64 2.65 -9.85
C CYS A 21 5.91 2.13 -9.16
N GLN A 22 5.97 2.25 -7.84
CA GLN A 22 7.09 1.78 -7.03
C GLN A 22 7.29 0.26 -7.12
N ALA A 23 6.22 -0.51 -7.38
CA ALA A 23 6.31 -1.96 -7.51
C ALA A 23 6.81 -2.43 -8.89
N SER A 24 6.71 -1.60 -9.93
CA SER A 24 7.13 -2.00 -11.28
C SER A 24 7.24 -0.79 -12.21
N ALA A 25 8.39 -0.67 -12.88
CA ALA A 25 8.62 0.34 -13.91
C ALA A 25 7.67 0.22 -15.12
N LYS A 26 7.06 -0.95 -15.33
CA LYS A 26 6.09 -1.17 -16.42
C LYS A 26 4.71 -0.59 -16.13
N HIS A 27 4.40 -0.30 -14.86
CA HIS A 27 3.12 0.25 -14.48
C HIS A 27 3.24 1.76 -14.40
N ARG A 28 2.68 2.44 -15.38
CA ARG A 28 2.64 3.90 -15.44
C ARG A 28 1.44 4.42 -14.65
N ILE A 29 1.65 5.45 -13.84
CA ILE A 29 0.61 6.22 -13.15
C ILE A 29 0.58 7.58 -13.84
N GLU A 30 -0.58 7.96 -14.39
CA GLU A 30 -0.78 9.23 -15.05
C GLU A 30 -1.28 10.31 -14.09
N LYS A 31 -1.18 11.58 -14.50
CA LYS A 31 -1.73 12.68 -13.72
C LYS A 31 -3.25 12.53 -13.65
N GLY A 32 -3.81 12.60 -12.44
CA GLY A 32 -5.24 12.40 -12.20
C GLY A 32 -5.62 10.97 -11.80
N ASP A 33 -4.70 10.01 -11.92
CA ASP A 33 -4.96 8.64 -11.48
C ASP A 33 -5.06 8.57 -9.95
N VAL A 34 -5.97 7.74 -9.47
CA VAL A 34 -6.03 7.34 -8.05
C VAL A 34 -4.90 6.35 -7.78
N ARG A 35 -4.14 6.58 -6.71
CA ARG A 35 -3.01 5.73 -6.30
C ARG A 35 -2.97 5.54 -4.79
N LEU A 36 -2.27 4.51 -4.36
CA LEU A 36 -1.93 4.28 -2.96
C LEU A 36 -0.59 4.93 -2.66
N LYS A 37 -0.49 5.66 -1.54
CA LYS A 37 0.79 6.07 -0.97
C LYS A 37 1.01 5.42 0.39
N VAL A 38 2.18 4.82 0.57
CA VAL A 38 2.60 4.16 1.82
C VAL A 38 3.79 4.90 2.38
N ARG A 39 3.74 5.26 3.67
CA ARG A 39 4.83 6.00 4.30
C ARG A 39 6.08 5.12 4.41
N ASN A 40 7.20 5.62 3.90
CA ASN A 40 8.50 4.97 3.99
C ASN A 40 9.52 5.94 4.63
N GLY A 41 9.65 5.87 5.95
CA GLY A 41 10.48 6.81 6.72
C GLY A 41 10.02 8.27 6.54
N ARG A 42 10.85 9.07 5.86
CA ARG A 42 10.56 10.48 5.54
C ARG A 42 9.91 10.68 4.16
N SER A 43 9.88 9.65 3.31
CA SER A 43 9.30 9.68 1.96
C SER A 43 8.00 8.88 1.88
N TRP A 44 7.46 8.78 0.66
CA TRP A 44 6.27 8.01 0.32
C TRP A 44 6.58 7.10 -0.86
N ASP A 45 6.22 5.83 -0.74
CA ASP A 45 6.17 4.91 -1.86
C ASP A 45 4.80 5.02 -2.53
N HIS A 46 4.77 5.05 -3.86
CA HIS A 46 3.57 5.30 -4.64
C HIS A 46 3.23 4.12 -5.54
N TYR A 47 2.02 3.59 -5.41
CA TYR A 47 1.57 2.39 -6.11
C TYR A 47 0.33 2.65 -6.95
N CYS A 48 0.34 2.16 -8.20
CA CYS A 48 -0.83 2.20 -9.05
C CYS A 48 -1.99 1.40 -8.42
N LEU A 49 -3.21 1.67 -8.88
CA LEU A 49 -4.43 1.05 -8.32
C LEU A 49 -4.38 -0.49 -8.32
N ASP A 50 -3.87 -1.10 -9.40
CA ASP A 50 -3.80 -2.56 -9.49
C ASP A 50 -2.77 -3.17 -8.53
N CYS A 51 -1.63 -2.51 -8.34
CA CYS A 51 -0.66 -2.92 -7.32
C CYS A 51 -1.23 -2.72 -5.91
N ALA A 52 -1.92 -1.61 -5.67
CA ALA A 52 -2.55 -1.30 -4.38
C ALA A 52 -3.53 -2.40 -3.97
N LYS A 53 -4.42 -2.83 -4.87
CA LYS A 53 -5.37 -3.94 -4.61
C LYS A 53 -4.66 -5.23 -4.20
N LYS A 54 -3.57 -5.59 -4.90
CA LYS A 54 -2.77 -6.79 -4.58
C LYS A 54 -2.09 -6.69 -3.22
N ILE A 55 -1.53 -5.53 -2.88
CA ILE A 55 -0.90 -5.27 -1.59
C ILE A 55 -1.92 -5.41 -0.46
N ILE A 56 -3.06 -4.73 -0.60
CA ILE A 56 -4.14 -4.73 0.41
C ILE A 56 -4.68 -6.15 0.61
N GLY A 57 -4.95 -6.89 -0.46
CA GLY A 57 -5.43 -8.27 -0.36
C GLY A 57 -4.48 -9.18 0.41
N ARG A 58 -3.18 -9.17 0.03
CA ARG A 58 -2.14 -9.95 0.72
C ARG A 58 -2.03 -9.56 2.20
N ASP A 59 -2.10 -8.27 2.51
CA ASP A 59 -1.91 -7.81 3.88
C ASP A 59 -3.17 -8.08 4.75
N ILE A 60 -4.38 -8.08 4.17
CA ILE A 60 -5.60 -8.58 4.82
C ILE A 60 -5.45 -10.06 5.19
N GLU A 61 -5.01 -10.92 4.27
CA GLU A 61 -4.81 -12.35 4.53
C GLU A 61 -3.82 -12.58 5.69
N LYS A 62 -2.73 -11.82 5.72
CA LYS A 62 -1.75 -11.87 6.83
C LYS A 62 -2.37 -11.41 8.15
N LEU A 63 -3.12 -10.32 8.13
CA LEU A 63 -3.76 -9.78 9.34
C LEU A 63 -4.82 -10.75 9.89
N GLN A 64 -5.56 -11.44 9.01
CA GLN A 64 -6.50 -12.49 9.40
C GLN A 64 -5.79 -13.68 10.05
N ALA A 65 -4.68 -14.16 9.45
CA ALA A 65 -3.90 -15.24 10.05
C ALA A 65 -3.36 -14.87 11.45
N ILE A 66 -2.88 -13.63 11.62
CA ILE A 66 -2.42 -13.10 12.92
C ILE A 66 -3.59 -13.01 13.91
N GLN A 67 -4.76 -12.52 13.46
CA GLN A 67 -5.97 -12.44 14.28
C GLN A 67 -6.40 -13.82 14.81
N ASP A 68 -6.28 -14.86 13.97
CA ASP A 68 -6.57 -16.25 14.33
C ASP A 68 -5.43 -16.92 15.10
N MET A 69 -4.34 -16.20 15.41
CA MET A 69 -3.12 -16.72 16.04
C MET A 69 -2.51 -17.91 15.28
N ARG A 70 -2.70 -17.95 13.96
CA ARG A 70 -2.15 -18.98 13.06
C ARG A 70 -0.85 -18.47 12.41
N PRO A 71 0.23 -19.26 12.38
CA PRO A 71 1.41 -18.87 11.62
C PRO A 71 1.07 -18.75 10.12
N PRO A 72 1.46 -17.64 9.44
CA PRO A 72 1.24 -17.49 8.01
C PRO A 72 2.05 -18.56 7.25
N THR A 73 1.39 -19.24 6.32
CA THR A 73 2.00 -20.23 5.41
C THR A 73 2.85 -19.58 4.35
#